data_AF-A0A8T9C258-F1
#
_entry.id   AF-A0A8T9C258-F1
#
_cell.length_a   1.000
_cell.length_b   1.000
_cell.length_c   1.000
_cell.angle_alpha   90.00
_cell.angle_beta   90.00
_cell.angle_gamma   90.00
#
_symmetry.space_group_name_H-M   'P 1'
#
loop_
_entity.id
_entity.type
_entity.pdbx_description
1 polymer ?
#
loop_
_entity_poly.entity_id
_entity_poly.type
_entity_poly.pdbx_seq_one_letter_code
_entity_poly.pdbx_strand_id
1 'polypeptide(L)'
;MVAPLYISEIAPPEIRGTLLVLQELSIVTGIVIAFYITYGTRYIQSEWAWRLPFLIQIIPALCLVSGKGRDEESLKVLAKIRQLPANDTRIQQEWYEIRAEVAYRKELAEEKHPKLVNDPTRLNSIKLQVQLYLDCWKLPILKRTHVGVGLMFFQQFVGINALNYYSPTLFATMGLDYEMQLTMSGVLNVCQLVACLWSLWGIFS
;
A
#
# COMPACT_ATOMS: atom_id res chain seq x y z
N MET A 1 0.66 3.47 -2.21
CA MET A 1 1.69 4.40 -1.66
C MET A 1 1.20 5.27 -0.49
N VAL A 2 -0.08 5.19 -0.06
CA VAL A 2 -0.54 5.94 1.12
C VAL A 2 -0.03 5.30 2.43
N ALA A 3 -0.06 3.97 2.54
CA ALA A 3 0.38 3.28 3.75
C ALA A 3 1.87 3.46 4.09
N PRO A 4 2.84 3.34 3.15
CA PRO A 4 4.24 3.56 3.47
C PRO A 4 4.55 5.02 3.86
N LEU A 5 3.86 5.97 3.23
CA LEU A 5 3.99 7.39 3.56
C LEU A 5 3.47 7.66 4.98
N TYR A 6 2.27 7.17 5.27
CA TYR A 6 1.65 7.26 6.59
C TYR A 6 2.52 6.63 7.69
N ILE A 7 3.06 5.43 7.43
CA ILE A 7 4.00 4.77 8.34
C ILE A 7 5.26 5.63 8.53
N SER A 8 5.79 6.24 7.47
CA SER A 8 6.99 7.08 7.57
C SER A 8 6.80 8.38 8.36
N GLU A 9 5.55 8.87 8.44
CA GLU A 9 5.20 10.10 9.14
C GLU A 9 4.95 9.87 10.64
N ILE A 10 4.32 8.74 11.00
CA ILE A 10 3.96 8.44 12.40
C ILE A 10 5.03 7.61 13.12
N ALA A 11 5.83 6.84 12.38
CA ALA A 11 6.80 5.94 13.00
C ALA A 11 8.02 6.69 13.57
N PRO A 12 8.44 6.34 14.80
CA PRO A 12 9.75 6.71 15.32
C PRO A 12 10.86 6.31 14.34
N PRO A 13 11.90 7.13 14.16
CA PRO A 13 12.97 6.85 13.20
C PRO A 13 13.67 5.51 13.45
N GLU A 14 13.70 5.01 14.69
CA GLU A 14 14.34 3.77 15.09
C GLU A 14 13.63 2.51 14.58
N ILE A 15 12.30 2.54 14.47
CA ILE A 15 11.48 1.37 14.06
C ILE A 15 10.85 1.54 12.67
N ARG A 16 11.08 2.69 12.02
CA ARG A 16 10.47 3.02 10.72
C ARG A 16 10.79 1.98 9.65
N GLY A 17 12.05 1.55 9.56
CA GLY A 17 12.47 0.52 8.61
C GLY A 17 11.71 -0.79 8.80
N THR A 18 11.57 -1.23 10.05
CA THR A 18 10.82 -2.44 10.42
C THR A 18 9.35 -2.36 10.01
N LEU A 19 8.69 -1.23 10.27
CA LEU A 19 7.28 -1.06 9.92
C LEU A 19 7.05 -1.03 8.40
N LEU A 20 8.00 -0.49 7.62
CA LEU A 20 7.95 -0.57 6.16
C LEU A 20 8.10 -2.01 5.67
N VAL A 21 8.99 -2.81 6.26
CA VAL A 21 9.15 -4.22 5.88
C VAL A 21 7.96 -5.07 6.29
N LEU A 22 7.33 -4.79 7.44
CA LEU A 22 6.09 -5.45 7.85
C LEU A 22 4.93 -5.18 6.87
N GLN A 23 4.86 -3.95 6.33
CA GLN A 23 3.90 -3.62 5.28
C GLN A 23 4.15 -4.44 4.01
N GLU A 24 5.41 -4.58 3.58
CA GLU A 24 5.77 -5.39 2.42
C GLU A 24 5.48 -6.88 2.66
N LEU A 25 5.76 -7.40 3.86
CA LEU A 25 5.40 -8.75 4.26
C LEU A 25 3.89 -8.99 4.15
N SER A 26 3.07 -8.03 4.57
CA SER A 26 1.62 -8.12 4.42
C SER A 26 1.19 -8.15 2.95
N ILE A 27 1.86 -7.42 2.06
CA ILE A 27 1.58 -7.42 0.62
C ILE A 27 1.92 -8.79 0.02
N VAL A 28 3.13 -9.29 0.26
CA VAL A 28 3.59 -10.58 -0.27
C VAL A 28 2.75 -11.74 0.28
N THR A 29 2.38 -11.70 1.56
CA THR A 29 1.45 -12.67 2.16
C THR A 29 0.09 -12.64 1.44
N GLY A 30 -0.43 -11.46 1.14
CA GLY A 30 -1.67 -11.30 0.37
C GLY A 30 -1.58 -11.92 -1.03
N ILE A 31 -0.45 -11.72 -1.73
CA ILE A 31 -0.20 -12.32 -3.06
C ILE A 31 -0.18 -13.84 -2.98
N VAL A 32 0.52 -14.41 -1.99
CA VAL A 32 0.58 -15.86 -1.76
C VAL A 32 -0.82 -16.43 -1.50
N ILE A 33 -1.59 -15.82 -0.60
CA ILE A 33 -2.96 -16.24 -0.30
C ILE A 33 -3.84 -16.17 -1.55
N ALA A 34 -3.77 -15.08 -2.32
CA ALA A 34 -4.54 -14.92 -3.55
C ALA A 34 -4.16 -15.97 -4.62
N PHE A 35 -2.87 -16.31 -4.74
CA PHE A 35 -2.39 -17.36 -5.63
C PHE A 35 -2.98 -18.72 -5.24
N TYR A 36 -2.94 -19.11 -3.96
CA TYR A 36 -3.49 -20.38 -3.50
C TYR A 36 -5.02 -20.45 -3.56
N ILE A 37 -5.72 -19.34 -3.32
CA ILE A 37 -7.17 -19.26 -3.53
C ILE A 37 -7.49 -19.53 -5.01
N THR A 38 -6.75 -18.90 -5.92
CA THR A 38 -6.94 -19.09 -7.37
C THR A 38 -6.57 -20.51 -7.83
N TYR A 39 -5.53 -21.09 -7.23
CA TYR A 39 -5.16 -22.49 -7.43
C TYR A 39 -6.29 -23.44 -6.98
N GLY A 40 -6.90 -23.16 -5.83
CA GLY A 40 -8.02 -23.95 -5.29
C GLY A 40 -9.33 -23.79 -6.08
N THR A 41 -9.63 -22.59 -6.58
CA THR A 41 -10.85 -22.36 -7.37
C THR A 41 -10.77 -22.92 -8.79
N ARG A 42 -9.58 -23.33 -9.26
CA ARG A 42 -9.38 -24.01 -10.54
C ARG A 42 -10.20 -25.30 -10.68
N TYR A 43 -10.46 -26.01 -9.58
CA TYR A 43 -11.23 -27.27 -9.60
C TYR A 43 -12.74 -27.06 -9.83
N ILE A 44 -13.21 -25.82 -9.82
CA ILE A 44 -14.60 -25.47 -10.11
C ILE A 44 -14.80 -25.46 -11.63
N GLN A 45 -15.60 -26.38 -12.17
CA GLN A 45 -15.85 -26.49 -13.63
C GLN A 45 -16.82 -25.43 -14.18
N SER A 46 -16.99 -24.30 -13.49
CA SER A 46 -17.91 -23.22 -13.85
C SER A 46 -17.18 -21.89 -13.91
N GLU A 47 -17.77 -20.87 -14.56
CA GLU A 47 -17.23 -19.50 -14.59
C GLU A 47 -16.98 -18.89 -13.21
N TRP A 48 -17.56 -19.49 -12.16
CA TRP A 48 -17.27 -19.14 -10.77
C TRP A 48 -15.80 -19.33 -10.36
N ALA A 49 -15.01 -20.13 -11.09
CA ALA A 49 -13.59 -20.35 -10.81
C ALA A 49 -12.76 -19.05 -10.78
N TRP A 50 -13.08 -18.09 -11.66
CA TRP A 50 -12.39 -16.79 -11.70
C TRP A 50 -13.14 -15.70 -10.94
N ARG A 51 -14.48 -15.76 -10.87
CA ARG A 51 -15.29 -14.73 -10.18
C ARG A 51 -15.11 -14.75 -8.67
N LEU A 52 -14.93 -15.92 -8.07
CA LEU A 52 -14.85 -16.10 -6.62
C LEU A 52 -13.58 -15.44 -6.02
N PRO A 53 -12.36 -15.65 -6.57
CA PRO A 53 -11.18 -14.93 -6.11
C PRO A 53 -11.31 -13.40 -6.20
N PHE A 54 -11.97 -12.87 -7.23
CA PHE A 54 -12.24 -11.44 -7.36
C PHE A 54 -13.22 -10.94 -6.28
N LEU A 55 -14.29 -11.69 -6.01
CA LEU A 55 -15.29 -11.32 -5.02
C LEU A 55 -14.70 -11.28 -3.60
N ILE A 56 -13.81 -12.23 -3.27
CA ILE A 56 -13.10 -12.25 -1.98
C ILE A 56 -12.26 -10.98 -1.80
N GLN A 57 -11.61 -10.47 -2.87
CA GLN A 57 -10.78 -9.27 -2.81
C GLN A 57 -11.60 -7.97 -2.56
N ILE A 58 -12.90 -7.97 -2.84
CA ILE A 58 -13.78 -6.82 -2.57
C ILE A 58 -14.01 -6.64 -1.07
N ILE A 59 -13.99 -7.73 -0.29
CA ILE A 59 -14.24 -7.70 1.17
C ILE A 59 -13.26 -6.77 1.91
N PRO A 60 -11.92 -6.92 1.79
CA PRO A 60 -10.98 -6.01 2.45
C PRO A 60 -11.09 -4.57 1.94
N ALA A 61 -11.43 -4.37 0.65
CA ALA A 61 -11.64 -3.03 0.10
C ALA A 61 -12.85 -2.32 0.75
N LEU A 62 -13.97 -3.04 0.91
CA LEU A 62 -15.15 -2.52 1.60
C LEU A 62 -14.88 -2.23 3.08
N CYS A 63 -14.10 -3.09 3.74
CA CYS A 63 -13.68 -2.89 5.12
C CYS A 63 -12.82 -1.62 5.30
N LEU A 64 -11.97 -1.29 4.31
CA LEU A 64 -11.16 -0.06 4.33
C LEU A 64 -11.99 1.19 4.02
N VAL A 65 -12.98 1.10 3.14
CA VAL A 65 -13.85 2.23 2.78
C VAL A 65 -14.77 2.60 3.94
N SER A 66 -15.31 1.61 4.65
CA SER A 66 -16.24 1.85 5.77
C SER A 66 -15.61 2.64 6.93
N GLY A 67 -14.28 2.57 7.10
CA GLY A 67 -13.54 3.29 8.14
C GLY A 67 -13.19 4.75 7.80
N LYS A 68 -13.43 5.23 6.57
CA LYS A 68 -13.08 6.61 6.19
C LYS A 68 -14.06 7.64 6.74
N GLY A 69 -13.54 8.77 7.23
CA GLY A 69 -14.33 9.94 7.63
C GLY A 69 -14.97 9.88 9.03
N ARG A 70 -14.54 8.93 9.86
CA ARG A 70 -15.11 8.73 11.21
C ARG A 70 -14.17 9.25 12.30
N ASP A 71 -14.06 10.57 12.41
CA ASP A 71 -13.10 11.23 13.30
C ASP A 71 -13.33 10.92 14.78
N GLU A 72 -14.58 10.80 15.24
CA GLU A 72 -14.89 10.42 16.64
C GLU A 72 -14.60 8.95 16.94
N GLU A 73 -14.78 8.06 15.96
CA GLU A 73 -14.43 6.64 16.10
C GLU A 73 -12.91 6.44 16.04
N SER A 74 -12.18 7.31 15.34
CA SER A 74 -10.71 7.24 15.23
C SER A 74 -10.02 7.27 16.59
N LEU A 75 -10.52 8.07 17.55
CA LEU A 75 -9.97 8.14 18.91
C LEU A 75 -10.19 6.82 19.68
N LYS A 76 -11.39 6.22 19.54
CA LYS A 76 -11.72 4.94 20.18
C LYS A 76 -10.88 3.79 19.60
N VAL A 77 -10.67 3.80 18.29
CA VAL A 77 -9.82 2.82 17.60
C VAL A 77 -8.35 3.01 17.98
N LEU A 78 -7.87 4.26 18.04
CA LEU A 78 -6.50 4.59 18.45
C LEU A 78 -6.23 4.12 19.90
N ALA A 79 -7.18 4.39 20.81
CA ALA A 79 -7.12 3.90 22.19
C ALA A 79 -7.08 2.37 22.26
N LYS A 80 -7.89 1.69 21.43
CA LYS A 80 -7.92 0.22 21.34
C LYS A 80 -6.62 -0.37 20.79
N ILE A 81 -6.02 0.23 19.77
CA ILE A 81 -4.76 -0.22 19.15
C ILE A 81 -3.59 -0.02 20.12
N ARG A 82 -3.54 1.14 20.80
CA ARG A 82 -2.51 1.46 21.78
C ARG A 82 -2.70 0.74 23.13
N GLN A 83 -3.81 0.03 23.31
CA GLN A 83 -4.21 -0.64 24.56
C GLN A 83 -4.18 0.31 25.78
N LEU A 84 -4.51 1.58 25.57
CA LEU A 84 -4.50 2.63 26.58
C LEU A 84 -5.89 3.28 26.65
N PRO A 85 -6.30 3.82 27.81
CA PRO A 85 -7.60 4.47 27.93
C PRO A 85 -7.66 5.72 27.04
N ALA A 86 -8.81 6.00 26.44
CA ALA A 86 -8.99 7.16 25.54
C ALA A 86 -8.75 8.54 26.19
N ASN A 87 -8.65 8.57 27.52
CA ASN A 87 -8.34 9.77 28.30
C ASN A 87 -6.84 9.91 28.65
N ASP A 88 -5.99 8.98 28.18
CA ASP A 88 -4.55 9.08 28.35
C ASP A 88 -4.01 10.27 27.54
N THR A 89 -3.25 11.14 28.19
CA THR A 89 -2.61 12.32 27.60
C THR A 89 -1.83 11.98 26.33
N ARG A 90 -1.20 10.79 26.28
CA ARG A 90 -0.40 10.36 25.12
C ARG A 90 -1.26 10.10 23.88
N ILE A 91 -2.41 9.46 24.05
CA ILE A 91 -3.34 9.19 22.94
C ILE A 91 -3.99 10.49 22.46
N GLN A 92 -4.36 11.37 23.40
CA GLN A 92 -4.93 12.66 23.02
C GLN A 92 -3.93 13.51 22.25
N GLN A 93 -2.67 13.56 22.68
CA GLN A 93 -1.60 14.23 21.95
C GLN A 93 -1.44 13.67 20.53
N GLU A 94 -1.32 12.35 20.38
CA GLU A 94 -1.22 11.68 19.07
C GLU A 94 -2.44 12.00 18.19
N TRP A 95 -3.65 11.97 18.76
CA TRP A 95 -4.88 12.31 18.03
C TRP A 95 -4.93 13.77 17.59
N TYR A 96 -4.53 14.70 18.46
CA TYR A 96 -4.46 16.13 18.11
C TYR A 96 -3.40 16.41 17.04
N GLU A 97 -2.25 15.75 17.10
CA GLU A 97 -1.19 15.86 16.09
C GLU A 97 -1.68 15.40 14.72
N ILE A 98 -2.31 14.22 14.64
CA ILE A 98 -2.88 13.70 13.39
C ILE A 98 -3.92 14.68 12.81
N ARG A 99 -4.79 15.24 13.66
CA ARG A 99 -5.79 16.22 13.21
C ARG A 99 -5.17 17.54 12.78
N ALA A 100 -4.15 18.01 13.50
CA ALA A 100 -3.44 19.24 13.19
C ALA A 100 -2.71 19.11 11.85
N GLU A 101 -2.08 17.97 11.57
CA GLU A 101 -1.42 17.72 10.28
C GLU A 101 -2.42 17.66 9.13
N VAL A 102 -3.56 16.98 9.30
CA VAL A 102 -4.62 16.94 8.28
C VAL A 102 -5.16 18.34 7.99
N ALA A 103 -5.39 19.15 9.03
CA ALA A 103 -5.83 20.54 8.89
C ALA A 103 -4.75 21.39 8.20
N TYR A 104 -3.49 21.27 8.62
CA TYR A 104 -2.36 21.99 8.06
C TYR A 104 -2.16 21.70 6.58
N ARG A 105 -2.27 20.43 6.16
CA ARG A 105 -2.17 20.06 4.73
C ARG A 105 -3.29 20.66 3.90
N LYS A 106 -4.50 20.73 4.47
CA LYS A 106 -5.65 21.35 3.83
C LYS A 106 -5.45 22.86 3.67
N GLU A 107 -4.96 23.52 4.71
CA GLU A 107 -4.66 24.95 4.73
C GLU A 107 -3.49 25.31 3.80
N LEU A 108 -2.43 24.49 3.75
CA LEU A 108 -1.30 24.71 2.83
C LEU A 108 -1.70 24.54 1.35
N ALA A 109 -2.66 23.65 1.08
CA ALA A 109 -3.26 23.51 -0.24
C ALA A 109 -4.15 24.71 -0.59
N GLU A 110 -4.85 25.27 0.40
CA GLU A 110 -5.63 26.50 0.28
C GLU A 110 -4.74 27.73 0.02
N GLU A 111 -3.62 27.86 0.74
CA GLU A 111 -2.68 28.98 0.62
C GLU A 111 -1.98 28.99 -0.75
N LYS A 112 -1.53 27.82 -1.24
CA LYS A 112 -0.81 27.72 -2.52
C LYS A 112 -1.72 27.86 -3.73
N HIS A 113 -2.99 27.47 -3.61
CA HIS A 113 -3.95 27.45 -4.72
C HIS A 113 -5.32 28.06 -4.34
N PRO A 114 -5.37 29.34 -3.93
CA PRO A 114 -6.56 29.95 -3.32
C PRO A 114 -7.75 30.06 -4.28
N LYS A 115 -7.48 30.12 -5.60
CA LYS A 115 -8.51 30.19 -6.66
C LYS A 115 -9.16 28.82 -6.96
N LEU A 116 -8.56 27.72 -6.52
CA LEU A 116 -9.01 26.37 -6.86
C LEU A 116 -9.71 25.66 -5.69
N VAL A 117 -9.48 26.11 -4.45
CA VAL A 117 -10.12 25.51 -3.26
C VAL A 117 -11.45 26.17 -2.90
N ASN A 118 -11.60 27.48 -3.13
CA ASN A 118 -12.83 28.21 -2.80
C ASN A 118 -14.02 27.92 -3.74
N ASP A 119 -13.77 27.40 -4.95
CA ASP A 119 -14.81 27.01 -5.90
C ASP A 119 -14.93 25.47 -5.97
N PRO A 120 -15.94 24.84 -5.35
CA PRO A 120 -16.11 23.38 -5.28
C PRO A 120 -16.66 22.79 -6.60
N THR A 121 -16.20 23.30 -7.73
CA THR A 121 -16.53 22.74 -9.05
C THR A 121 -15.63 21.54 -9.32
N ARG A 122 -16.17 20.41 -9.79
CA ARG A 122 -15.38 19.17 -10.10
C ARG A 122 -14.15 19.45 -10.97
N LEU A 123 -14.24 20.41 -11.90
CA LEU A 123 -13.14 20.85 -12.76
C LEU A 123 -12.00 21.52 -11.98
N ASN A 124 -12.32 22.29 -10.93
CA ASN A 124 -11.31 22.95 -10.10
C ASN A 124 -10.64 21.97 -9.14
N SER A 125 -11.35 20.95 -8.64
CA SER A 125 -10.74 19.85 -7.87
C SER A 125 -9.73 19.06 -8.71
N ILE A 126 -10.03 18.80 -9.99
CA ILE A 126 -9.09 18.13 -10.90
C ILE A 126 -7.91 19.05 -11.22
N LYS A 127 -8.15 20.33 -11.51
CA LYS A 127 -7.08 21.31 -11.74
C LYS A 127 -6.16 21.45 -10.53
N LEU A 128 -6.71 21.46 -9.31
CA LEU A 128 -5.95 21.48 -8.07
C LEU A 128 -5.02 20.28 -7.96
N GLN A 129 -5.53 19.06 -8.23
CA GLN A 129 -4.70 17.86 -8.23
C GLN A 129 -3.57 17.96 -9.26
N VAL A 130 -3.87 18.40 -10.48
CA VAL A 130 -2.85 18.59 -11.53
C VAL A 130 -1.79 19.60 -11.11
N GLN A 131 -2.18 20.73 -10.51
CA GLN A 131 -1.24 21.75 -10.03
C GLN A 131 -0.35 21.22 -8.89
N LEU A 132 -0.91 20.44 -7.96
CA LEU A 132 -0.13 19.79 -6.91
C LEU A 132 0.91 18.82 -7.49
N TYR A 133 0.56 18.06 -8.53
CA TYR A 133 1.52 17.22 -9.25
C TYR A 133 2.59 18.05 -9.96
N LEU A 134 2.23 19.16 -10.59
CA LEU A 134 3.18 20.07 -11.25
C LEU A 134 4.10 20.77 -10.25
N ASP A 135 3.62 21.07 -9.05
CA ASP A 135 4.43 21.65 -7.98
C ASP A 135 5.56 20.72 -7.55
N CYS A 136 5.37 19.39 -7.62
CA CYS A 136 6.44 18.41 -7.38
C CYS A 136 7.63 18.56 -8.35
N TRP A 137 7.44 19.21 -9.49
CA TRP A 137 8.47 19.47 -10.48
C TRP A 137 9.10 20.87 -10.36
N LYS A 138 8.80 21.62 -9.30
CA LYS A 138 9.41 22.93 -9.03
C LYS A 138 10.59 22.80 -8.06
N LEU A 139 11.52 23.77 -8.13
CA LEU A 139 12.61 23.88 -7.15
C LEU A 139 12.06 24.35 -5.80
N PRO A 140 12.61 23.88 -4.65
CA PRO A 140 13.81 23.06 -4.49
C PRO A 140 13.58 21.54 -4.49
N ILE A 141 12.33 21.07 -4.55
CA ILE A 141 11.99 19.64 -4.39
C ILE A 141 12.28 18.78 -5.62
N LEU A 142 12.54 19.39 -6.78
CA LEU A 142 12.85 18.73 -8.06
C LEU A 142 13.88 17.60 -7.95
N LYS A 143 14.96 17.80 -7.17
CA LYS A 143 16.00 16.75 -6.96
C LYS A 143 15.43 15.52 -6.25
N ARG A 144 14.61 15.73 -5.21
CA ARG A 144 13.96 14.64 -4.47
C ARG A 144 12.95 13.91 -5.36
N THR A 145 12.19 14.65 -6.17
CA THR A 145 11.24 14.09 -7.12
C THR A 145 11.92 13.20 -8.16
N HIS A 146 13.04 13.64 -8.74
CA HIS A 146 13.80 12.83 -9.70
C HIS A 146 14.35 11.54 -9.10
N VAL A 147 14.90 11.60 -7.88
CA VAL A 147 15.37 10.39 -7.17
C VAL A 147 14.21 9.43 -6.91
N GLY A 148 13.07 9.94 -6.45
CA GLY A 148 11.87 9.13 -6.21
C GLY A 148 11.33 8.46 -7.47
N VAL A 149 11.22 9.22 -8.58
CA VAL A 149 10.79 8.69 -9.89
C VAL A 149 11.78 7.66 -10.41
N GLY A 150 13.09 7.94 -10.33
CA GLY A 150 14.14 7.02 -10.76
C GLY A 150 14.12 5.72 -9.97
N LEU A 151 13.99 5.79 -8.64
CA LEU A 151 13.93 4.61 -7.77
C LEU A 151 12.75 3.71 -8.15
N MET A 152 11.56 4.28 -8.34
CA MET A 152 10.36 3.53 -8.72
C MET A 152 10.47 2.93 -10.13
N PHE A 153 11.12 3.65 -11.05
CA PHE A 153 11.42 3.14 -12.38
C PHE A 153 12.34 1.90 -12.29
N PHE A 154 13.45 1.99 -11.56
CA PHE A 154 14.37 0.85 -11.42
C PHE A 154 13.72 -0.32 -10.68
N GLN A 155 12.91 -0.06 -9.66
CA GLN A 155 12.14 -1.09 -8.96
C GLN A 155 11.27 -1.90 -9.95
N GLN A 156 10.58 -1.22 -10.87
CA GLN A 156 9.75 -1.90 -11.86
C GLN A 156 10.56 -2.51 -13.01
N PHE A 157 11.67 -1.88 -13.39
CA PHE A 157 12.56 -2.29 -14.49
C PHE A 157 13.24 -3.63 -14.23
N VAL A 158 13.53 -3.97 -12.96
CA VAL A 158 13.98 -5.31 -12.55
C VAL A 158 12.99 -6.40 -12.99
N GLY A 159 11.72 -6.04 -13.26
CA GLY A 159 10.77 -6.95 -13.90
C GLY A 159 10.08 -7.90 -12.93
N ILE A 160 10.11 -7.63 -11.63
CA ILE A 160 9.52 -8.50 -10.60
C ILE A 160 8.03 -8.79 -10.84
N ASN A 161 7.27 -7.79 -11.30
CA ASN A 161 5.85 -7.99 -11.62
C ASN A 161 5.66 -8.88 -12.85
N ALA A 162 6.52 -8.75 -13.87
CA ALA A 162 6.47 -9.63 -15.04
C ALA A 162 6.78 -11.08 -14.65
N LEU A 163 7.75 -11.28 -13.76
CA LEU A 163 8.05 -12.59 -13.20
C LEU A 163 6.83 -13.16 -12.47
N ASN A 164 6.17 -12.39 -11.59
CA ASN A 164 5.00 -12.87 -10.85
C ASN A 164 3.80 -13.23 -11.75
N TYR A 165 3.49 -12.45 -12.78
CA TYR A 165 2.35 -12.73 -13.66
C TYR A 165 2.64 -13.81 -14.70
N TYR A 166 3.86 -13.87 -15.22
CA TYR A 166 4.23 -14.75 -16.32
C TYR A 166 5.10 -15.94 -15.89
N SER A 167 5.28 -16.18 -14.58
CA SER A 167 6.00 -17.35 -14.07
C SER A 167 5.55 -18.66 -14.71
N PRO A 168 4.24 -19.00 -14.75
CA PRO A 168 3.80 -20.25 -15.38
C PRO A 168 4.15 -20.30 -16.88
N THR A 169 3.95 -19.19 -17.60
CA THR A 169 4.27 -19.10 -19.03
C THR A 169 5.77 -19.22 -19.31
N LEU A 170 6.62 -18.62 -18.47
CA LEU A 170 8.07 -18.77 -18.54
C LEU A 170 8.47 -20.23 -18.34
N PHE A 171 7.91 -20.90 -17.33
CA PHE A 171 8.13 -22.34 -17.11
C PHE A 171 7.60 -23.19 -18.26
N ALA A 172 6.52 -22.77 -18.93
CA ALA A 172 6.02 -23.43 -20.13
C ALA A 172 7.04 -23.35 -21.28
N THR A 173 7.68 -22.19 -21.48
CA THR A 173 8.73 -22.05 -22.51
C THR A 173 9.98 -22.90 -22.21
N MET A 174 10.19 -23.31 -20.96
CA MET A 174 11.24 -24.25 -20.56
C MET A 174 10.85 -25.72 -20.76
N GLY A 175 9.66 -26.01 -21.28
CA GLY A 175 9.19 -27.37 -21.57
C GLY A 175 8.63 -28.13 -20.35
N LEU A 176 8.29 -27.43 -19.26
CA LEU A 176 7.68 -28.06 -18.08
C LEU A 176 6.20 -28.36 -18.28
N ASP A 177 5.70 -29.45 -17.70
CA ASP A 177 4.28 -29.79 -17.70
C ASP A 177 3.43 -28.75 -16.97
N TYR A 178 2.15 -28.64 -17.34
CA TYR A 178 1.21 -27.64 -16.79
C TYR A 178 1.14 -27.66 -15.25
N GLU A 179 1.06 -28.85 -14.64
CA GLU A 179 1.04 -28.97 -13.17
C GLU A 179 2.37 -28.53 -12.53
N MET A 180 3.48 -28.79 -13.20
CA MET A 180 4.82 -28.38 -12.75
C MET A 180 5.00 -26.86 -12.87
N GLN A 181 4.45 -26.23 -13.92
CA GLN A 181 4.47 -24.78 -14.11
C GLN A 181 3.75 -24.06 -12.95
N LEU A 182 2.56 -24.52 -12.58
CA LEU A 182 1.80 -23.95 -11.46
C LEU A 182 2.52 -24.19 -10.13
N THR A 183 3.07 -25.38 -9.92
CA THR A 183 3.80 -25.72 -8.70
C THR A 183 5.03 -24.84 -8.54
N MET A 184 5.83 -24.68 -9.59
CA MET A 184 7.02 -23.81 -9.59
C MET A 184 6.65 -22.34 -9.39
N SER A 185 5.54 -21.87 -9.97
CA SER A 185 5.04 -20.51 -9.72
C SER A 185 4.61 -20.32 -8.25
N GLY A 186 4.03 -21.35 -7.62
CA GLY A 186 3.73 -21.33 -6.19
C GLY A 186 4.98 -21.28 -5.32
N VAL A 187 5.98 -22.11 -5.65
CA VAL A 187 7.29 -22.12 -4.98
C VAL A 187 7.98 -20.76 -5.07
N LEU A 188 7.95 -20.10 -6.23
CA LEU A 188 8.51 -18.75 -6.39
C LEU A 188 7.85 -17.72 -5.45
N ASN A 189 6.52 -17.74 -5.32
CA ASN A 189 5.81 -16.85 -4.39
C ASN A 189 6.18 -17.14 -2.92
N VAL A 190 6.34 -18.41 -2.56
CA VAL A 190 6.79 -18.80 -1.20
C VAL A 190 8.24 -18.38 -0.96
N CYS A 191 9.14 -18.54 -1.94
CA CYS A 191 10.52 -18.06 -1.86
C CYS A 191 10.58 -16.55 -1.65
N GLN A 192 9.70 -15.77 -2.30
CA GLN A 192 9.59 -14.33 -2.07
C GLN A 192 9.16 -14.01 -0.64
N LEU A 193 8.21 -14.77 -0.09
CA LEU A 193 7.80 -14.62 1.30
C LEU A 193 8.96 -14.91 2.27
N VAL A 194 9.72 -15.98 2.03
CA VAL A 194 10.91 -16.33 2.84
C VAL A 194 11.98 -15.25 2.73
N ALA A 195 12.23 -14.71 1.53
CA ALA A 195 13.17 -13.61 1.33
C ALA A 195 12.74 -12.34 2.09
N CYS A 196 11.44 -12.04 2.16
CA CYS A 196 10.92 -10.93 2.96
C CYS A 196 11.05 -11.18 4.47
N LEU A 197 10.88 -12.42 4.92
CA LEU A 197 11.12 -12.77 6.32
C LEU A 197 12.61 -12.67 6.68
N TRP A 198 13.49 -13.05 5.76
CA TRP A 198 14.93 -12.91 5.92
C TRP A 198 15.36 -11.44 6.02
N SER A 199 14.80 -10.56 5.17
CA SER A 199 15.11 -9.13 5.23
C SER A 199 14.65 -8.50 6.55
N LEU A 200 13.54 -8.98 7.11
CA LEU A 200 13.07 -8.57 8.44
C LEU A 200 14.06 -8.98 9.53
N TRP A 201 14.56 -10.22 9.50
CA TRP A 201 15.58 -10.70 10.46
C TRP A 201 16.87 -9.87 10.41
N GLY A 202 17.30 -9.48 9.21
CA GLY A 202 18.49 -8.62 9.01
C GLY A 202 18.34 -7.18 9.52
N ILE A 203 17.12 -6.72 9.81
CA ILE A 203 16.88 -5.39 10.42
C ILE A 203 16.87 -5.46 11.95
N PHE A 204 16.56 -6.63 12.52
CA PHE A 204 16.52 -6.85 13.97
C PHE A 204 17.86 -7.35 14.57
N SER A 205 18.83 -7.74 13.73
CA SER A 205 20.17 -8.19 14.13
C SER A 205 21.19 -7.05 14.04
#